data_AF-A0AAU9EBR6-F1
#
_entry.id   AF-A0AAU9EBR6-F1
#
_cell.length_a   1.000
_cell.length_b   1.000
_cell.length_c   1.000
_cell.angle_alpha   90.00
_cell.angle_beta   90.00
_cell.angle_gamma   90.00
#
_symmetry.space_group_name_H-M   'P 1'
#
loop_
_entity.id
_entity.type
_entity.pdbx_description
1 polymer ?
#
loop_
_entity_poly.entity_id
_entity_poly.type
_entity_poly.pdbx_seq_one_letter_code
_entity_poly.pdbx_strand_id
1 'polypeptide(L)'
;MKHFSVVIVGAGPSGLCLSYHLKEKGIDHIIIEKKEILHTWKNERWDSFDLVTPNWMTLLPETEKIIPKNNEFMSKNQIVNSLEKFAKEVNPNVLEHTVISNISLEDELYYIKTDKGNFTANNVIISVGLFNNKKIPLPEFDT
;
A
#
# COMPACT_ATOMS: atom_id res chain seq x y z
N MET A 1 -9.48 -15.01 -17.13
CA MET A 1 -8.47 -14.07 -16.62
C MET A 1 -9.16 -12.72 -16.48
N LYS A 2 -9.14 -12.09 -15.29
CA LYS A 2 -9.81 -10.78 -15.10
C LYS A 2 -8.90 -9.67 -15.63
N HIS A 3 -9.49 -8.67 -16.26
CA HIS A 3 -8.78 -7.51 -16.80
C HIS A 3 -9.18 -6.24 -16.04
N PHE A 4 -8.23 -5.34 -15.81
CA PHE A 4 -8.43 -4.04 -15.17
C PHE A 4 -7.68 -2.95 -15.93
N SER A 5 -8.16 -1.70 -15.91
CA SER A 5 -7.39 -0.59 -16.50
C SER A 5 -6.07 -0.36 -15.73
N VAL A 6 -6.10 -0.53 -14.40
CA VAL A 6 -4.92 -0.40 -13.53
C VAL A 6 -4.88 -1.53 -12.49
N VAL A 7 -3.71 -2.16 -12.35
CA VAL A 7 -3.38 -3.00 -11.19
C VAL A 7 -2.41 -2.25 -10.29
N ILE A 8 -2.77 -2.10 -9.02
CA ILE A 8 -1.91 -1.52 -7.98
C ILE A 8 -1.30 -2.66 -7.17
N VAL A 9 0.01 -2.65 -6.97
CA VAL A 9 0.73 -3.65 -6.18
C VAL A 9 1.03 -3.12 -4.79
N GLY A 10 0.30 -3.59 -3.79
CA GLY A 10 0.43 -3.24 -2.37
C GLY A 10 -0.66 -2.30 -1.86
N ALA A 11 -1.28 -2.67 -0.74
CA ALA A 11 -2.35 -1.92 -0.06
C ALA A 11 -1.84 -1.15 1.17
N GLY A 12 -0.66 -0.52 1.03
CA GLY A 12 -0.17 0.50 1.95
C GLY A 12 -0.82 1.87 1.71
N PRO A 13 -0.41 2.92 2.45
CA PRO A 13 -0.97 4.27 2.30
C PRO A 13 -0.92 4.80 0.86
N SER A 14 0.18 4.55 0.14
CA SER A 14 0.33 4.93 -1.27
C SER A 14 -0.69 4.23 -2.18
N GLY A 15 -0.89 2.92 -2.00
CA GLY A 15 -1.87 2.15 -2.79
C GLY A 15 -3.30 2.61 -2.55
N LEU A 16 -3.63 2.92 -1.29
CA LEU A 16 -4.94 3.46 -0.92
C LEU A 16 -5.20 4.84 -1.52
N CYS A 17 -4.21 5.74 -1.51
CA CYS A 17 -4.33 7.06 -2.14
C CYS A 17 -4.52 6.96 -3.66
N LEU A 18 -3.79 6.03 -4.30
CA LEU A 18 -3.98 5.76 -5.73
C LEU A 18 -5.40 5.26 -6.01
N SER A 19 -5.90 4.32 -5.21
CA SER A 19 -7.27 3.82 -5.34
C SER A 19 -8.30 4.94 -5.17
N TYR A 20 -8.13 5.81 -4.17
CA TYR A 20 -8.98 6.99 -3.98
C TYR A 20 -9.06 7.85 -5.25
N HIS A 21 -7.92 8.28 -5.79
CA HIS A 21 -7.91 9.15 -6.97
C HIS A 21 -8.36 8.47 -8.26
N LEU A 22 -8.13 7.16 -8.41
CA LEU A 22 -8.65 6.41 -9.56
C LEU A 22 -10.17 6.28 -9.49
N LYS A 23 -10.75 6.10 -8.29
CA LYS A 23 -12.21 6.11 -8.10
C LYS A 23 -12.82 7.45 -8.46
N GLU A 24 -12.23 8.55 -7.98
CA GLU A 24 -12.68 9.91 -8.32
C GLU A 24 -12.70 10.18 -9.83
N LYS A 25 -11.82 9.50 -10.58
CA LYS A 25 -11.74 9.59 -12.04
C LYS A 25 -12.56 8.53 -12.79
N GLY A 26 -13.27 7.64 -12.08
CA GLY A 26 -14.02 6.55 -12.69
C GLY A 26 -13.16 5.50 -13.40
N ILE A 27 -11.88 5.38 -13.04
CA ILE A 27 -10.95 4.42 -13.66
C ILE A 27 -11.03 3.10 -12.91
N ASP A 28 -11.32 2.02 -13.64
CA ASP A 28 -11.40 0.66 -13.09
C ASP A 28 -10.01 0.16 -12.64
N HIS A 29 -9.95 -0.38 -11.42
CA HIS A 29 -8.71 -0.86 -10.84
C HIS A 29 -8.91 -1.88 -9.73
N ILE A 30 -7.83 -2.59 -9.44
CA ILE A 30 -7.71 -3.51 -8.30
C ILE A 30 -6.39 -3.27 -7.58
N ILE A 31 -6.39 -3.38 -6.25
CA ILE A 31 -5.17 -3.50 -5.47
C ILE A 31 -4.92 -4.97 -5.14
N ILE A 32 -3.71 -5.46 -5.39
CA ILE A 32 -3.29 -6.80 -4.97
C ILE A 32 -2.32 -6.65 -3.80
N GLU A 33 -2.65 -7.25 -2.67
CA GLU A 33 -1.88 -7.18 -1.44
C GLU A 33 -1.46 -8.58 -0.98
N LYS A 34 -0.16 -8.74 -0.69
CA LYS A 34 0.43 -10.00 -0.25
C LYS A 34 -0.10 -10.46 1.11
N LYS A 35 -0.45 -9.52 1.99
CA LYS A 35 -0.95 -9.77 3.34
C LYS A 35 -2.31 -9.10 3.51
N GLU A 36 -2.43 -8.18 4.45
CA GLU A 36 -3.64 -7.40 4.74
C GLU A 36 -3.39 -5.92 4.44
N ILE A 37 -4.46 -5.17 4.23
CA ILE A 37 -4.44 -3.71 4.09
C ILE A 37 -3.67 -3.11 5.27
N LEU A 38 -2.66 -2.29 4.95
CA LEU A 38 -1.77 -1.62 5.90
C LEU A 38 -0.93 -2.56 6.79
N HIS A 39 -0.72 -3.83 6.40
CA HIS A 39 -0.01 -4.80 7.25
C HIS A 39 1.34 -4.31 7.80
N THR A 40 2.18 -3.68 6.98
CA THR A 40 3.47 -3.16 7.44
C THR A 40 3.32 -2.11 8.55
N TRP A 41 2.25 -1.32 8.56
CA TRP A 41 1.99 -0.34 9.60
C TRP A 41 1.42 -0.98 10.87
N LYS A 42 0.50 -1.95 10.71
CA LYS A 42 -0.15 -2.64 11.84
C LYS A 42 0.81 -3.59 12.56
N ASN A 43 1.55 -4.39 11.81
CA ASN A 43 2.23 -5.59 12.33
C ASN A 43 3.76 -5.52 12.28
N GLU A 44 4.35 -4.67 11.43
CA GLU A 44 5.81 -4.63 11.22
C GLU A 44 6.47 -3.37 11.80
N ARG A 45 5.73 -2.56 12.55
CA ARG A 45 6.27 -1.46 13.37
C ARG A 45 6.40 -1.89 14.82
N TRP A 46 7.48 -1.46 15.48
CA TRP A 46 7.70 -1.69 16.90
C TRP A 46 6.72 -0.88 17.76
N ASP A 47 6.54 -1.27 19.01
CA ASP A 47 5.45 -0.73 19.85
C ASP A 47 5.61 0.74 20.19
N SER A 48 6.85 1.20 20.40
CA SER A 48 7.18 2.61 20.64
C SER A 48 7.46 3.40 19.35
N PHE A 49 6.87 2.99 18.23
CA PHE A 49 7.01 3.73 16.98
C PHE A 49 6.20 5.02 17.05
N ASP A 50 6.85 6.16 16.82
CA ASP A 50 6.24 7.47 16.61
C ASP A 50 6.67 8.01 15.25
N LEU A 51 5.81 8.82 14.64
CA LEU A 51 6.20 9.56 13.45
C LEU A 51 7.29 10.59 13.78
N VAL A 52 8.22 10.77 12.85
CA VAL A 52 9.18 11.90 12.87
C VAL A 52 8.71 13.06 11.98
N THR A 53 7.53 12.91 11.39
CA THR A 53 6.89 13.90 10.52
C THR A 53 5.71 14.50 11.29
N PRO A 54 5.62 15.83 11.41
CA PRO A 54 4.53 16.46 12.13
C PRO A 54 3.18 16.20 11.44
N ASN A 55 2.10 16.23 12.20
CA ASN A 55 0.78 15.81 11.70
C ASN A 55 0.30 16.62 10.49
N TRP A 56 0.58 17.93 10.44
CA TRP A 56 0.24 18.78 9.29
C TRP A 56 0.92 18.36 7.98
N MET A 57 2.01 17.59 8.03
CA MET A 57 2.70 17.02 6.86
C MET A 57 2.25 15.58 6.52
N THR A 58 1.43 14.95 7.36
CA THR A 58 1.05 13.52 7.21
C THR A 58 -0.35 13.35 6.59
N LEU A 59 -0.85 14.39 5.91
CA LEU A 59 -2.19 14.40 5.36
C LEU A 59 -2.28 13.52 4.10
N LEU A 60 -3.28 12.63 4.08
CA LEU A 60 -3.76 11.91 2.89
C LEU A 60 -5.07 12.56 2.39
N PRO A 61 -5.55 12.24 1.17
CA PRO A 61 -6.80 12.79 0.65
C PRO A 61 -7.96 12.66 1.65
N GLU A 62 -8.72 13.74 1.86
CA GLU A 62 -9.86 13.82 2.80
C GLU A 62 -9.56 13.51 4.30
N THR A 63 -8.31 13.22 4.67
CA THR A 63 -7.97 12.90 6.08
C THR A 63 -7.84 14.11 7.00
N GLU A 64 -8.07 15.32 6.50
CA GLU A 64 -8.03 16.55 7.31
C GLU A 64 -9.03 16.54 8.47
N LYS A 65 -10.08 15.72 8.36
CA LYS A 65 -11.08 15.49 9.42
C LYS A 65 -10.63 14.46 10.47
N ILE A 66 -9.58 13.69 10.16
CA ILE A 66 -9.12 12.52 10.93
C ILE A 66 -7.75 12.77 11.57
N ILE A 67 -6.88 13.53 10.88
CA ILE A 67 -5.52 13.87 11.32
C ILE A 67 -5.49 15.35 11.75
N PRO A 68 -5.13 15.67 13.01
CA PRO A 68 -5.02 17.05 13.47
C PRO A 68 -3.96 17.84 12.70
N LYS A 69 -4.28 19.07 12.27
CA LYS A 69 -3.28 19.98 11.64
C LYS A 69 -2.45 20.72 12.70
N ASN A 70 -1.70 19.99 13.50
CA ASN A 70 -0.83 20.53 14.54
C ASN A 70 0.64 20.08 14.36
N ASN A 71 1.54 20.63 15.19
CA ASN A 71 2.97 20.29 15.19
C ASN A 71 3.31 19.04 16.02
N GLU A 72 2.31 18.28 16.43
CA GLU A 72 2.52 17.04 17.18
C GLU A 72 2.89 15.89 16.24
N PHE A 73 3.34 14.80 16.83
CA PHE A 73 3.74 13.58 16.15
C PHE A 73 2.82 12.44 16.61
N MET A 74 2.15 11.77 15.66
CA MET A 74 1.32 10.61 15.99
C MET A 74 2.17 9.39 16.36
N SER A 75 1.73 8.69 17.40
CA SER A 75 2.15 7.33 17.69
C SER A 75 1.67 6.31 16.65
N LYS A 76 2.26 5.11 16.68
CA LYS A 76 1.85 3.95 15.87
C LYS A 76 0.34 3.74 15.89
N ASN A 77 -0.27 3.75 17.07
CA ASN A 77 -1.71 3.47 17.17
C ASN A 77 -2.55 4.61 16.58
N GLN A 78 -2.13 5.85 16.75
CA GLN A 78 -2.83 7.00 16.18
C GLN A 78 -2.76 7.00 14.65
N ILE A 79 -1.58 6.83 14.05
CA ILE A 79 -1.45 6.81 12.59
C ILE A 79 -2.13 5.58 11.99
N VAL A 80 -2.03 4.40 12.60
CA VAL A 80 -2.74 3.19 12.12
C VAL A 80 -4.25 3.42 12.12
N ASN A 81 -4.82 3.96 13.20
CA ASN A 81 -6.25 4.24 13.27
C ASN A 81 -6.71 5.25 12.19
N SER A 82 -5.90 6.27 11.93
CA SER A 82 -6.18 7.25 10.86
C SER A 82 -6.17 6.61 9.47
N LEU A 83 -5.18 5.74 9.20
CA LEU A 83 -5.08 5.01 7.94
C LEU A 83 -6.21 3.99 7.76
N GLU A 84 -6.66 3.32 8.83
CA GLU A 84 -7.80 2.40 8.77
C GLU A 84 -9.12 3.12 8.50
N LYS A 85 -9.33 4.30 9.10
CA LYS A 85 -10.49 5.15 8.78
C LYS A 85 -10.46 5.57 7.31
N PHE A 86 -9.30 6.02 6.82
CA PHE A 86 -9.13 6.35 5.41
C PHE A 86 -9.42 5.15 4.50
N ALA A 87 -8.89 3.96 4.81
CA ALA A 87 -9.17 2.75 4.03
C ALA A 87 -10.67 2.42 3.97
N LYS A 88 -11.41 2.63 5.07
CA LYS A 88 -12.88 2.44 5.12
C LYS A 88 -13.61 3.46 4.24
N GLU A 89 -13.18 4.73 4.26
CA GLU A 89 -13.76 5.78 3.40
C GLU A 89 -13.50 5.51 1.92
N VAL A 90 -12.28 5.10 1.57
CA VAL A 90 -11.93 4.70 0.20
C VAL A 90 -12.73 3.47 -0.23
N ASN A 91 -13.02 2.53 0.68
CA ASN A 91 -13.67 1.24 0.41
C ASN A 91 -13.07 0.51 -0.83
N PRO A 92 -11.74 0.31 -0.89
CA PRO A 92 -11.06 -0.12 -2.10
C PRO A 92 -11.40 -1.54 -2.54
N ASN A 93 -11.32 -1.82 -3.85
CA ASN A 93 -11.33 -3.18 -4.37
C ASN A 93 -9.94 -3.80 -4.17
N VAL A 94 -9.77 -4.57 -3.10
CA VAL A 94 -8.49 -5.18 -2.71
C VAL A 94 -8.61 -6.69 -2.72
N LEU A 95 -7.61 -7.35 -3.30
CA LEU A 95 -7.40 -8.77 -3.18
C LEU A 95 -6.25 -9.04 -2.21
N GLU A 96 -6.61 -9.28 -0.95
CA GLU A 96 -5.68 -9.58 0.14
C GLU A 96 -5.16 -11.03 0.08
N HIS A 97 -4.08 -11.27 0.82
CA HIS A 97 -3.38 -12.54 0.91
C HIS A 97 -3.04 -13.14 -0.45
N THR A 98 -2.57 -12.31 -1.39
CA THR A 98 -2.29 -12.70 -2.77
C THR A 98 -0.89 -12.29 -3.18
N VAL A 99 -0.06 -13.29 -3.50
CA VAL A 99 1.33 -13.08 -3.89
C VAL A 99 1.41 -12.94 -5.40
N ILE A 100 1.89 -11.78 -5.87
CA ILE A 100 2.33 -11.64 -7.26
C ILE A 100 3.71 -12.29 -7.40
N SER A 101 3.81 -13.30 -8.26
CA SER A 101 5.05 -14.03 -8.54
C SER A 101 5.80 -13.48 -9.75
N ASN A 102 5.07 -12.90 -10.71
CA ASN A 102 5.65 -12.32 -11.92
C ASN A 102 4.72 -11.27 -12.52
N ILE A 103 5.32 -10.24 -13.10
CA ILE A 103 4.65 -9.26 -13.96
C ILE A 103 5.46 -9.20 -15.25
N SER A 104 4.84 -9.52 -16.39
CA SER A 104 5.43 -9.41 -17.72
C SER A 104 4.63 -8.44 -18.59
N LEU A 105 5.27 -7.89 -19.62
CA LEU A 105 4.63 -7.04 -20.62
C LEU A 105 4.77 -7.73 -21.98
N GLU A 106 3.63 -8.03 -22.60
CA GLU A 106 3.54 -8.68 -23.91
C GLU A 106 2.44 -7.96 -24.70
N ASP A 107 2.70 -7.59 -25.96
CA ASP A 107 1.73 -6.91 -26.84
C ASP A 107 1.00 -5.71 -26.19
N GLU A 108 1.76 -4.83 -25.53
CA GLU A 108 1.27 -3.64 -24.80
C GLU A 108 0.32 -3.93 -23.62
N LEU A 109 0.24 -5.19 -23.20
CA LEU A 109 -0.60 -5.64 -22.09
C LEU A 109 0.25 -6.25 -20.97
N TYR A 110 0.01 -5.81 -19.73
CA TYR A 110 0.65 -6.45 -18.58
C TYR A 110 -0.07 -7.75 -18.21
N TYR A 111 0.71 -8.80 -17.96
CA TYR A 111 0.26 -10.08 -17.43
C TYR A 111 0.78 -10.23 -16.00
N ILE A 112 -0.15 -10.42 -15.05
CA ILE A 112 0.15 -10.48 -13.62
C ILE A 112 -0.17 -11.90 -13.13
N LYS A 113 0.88 -12.64 -12.77
CA LYS A 113 0.76 -14.01 -12.27
C LYS A 113 0.69 -14.02 -10.75
N THR A 114 -0.38 -14.60 -10.20
CA THR A 114 -0.56 -14.71 -8.74
C THR A 114 -0.89 -16.14 -8.31
N ASP A 115 -0.87 -16.38 -7.01
CA ASP A 115 -1.29 -17.64 -6.38
C ASP A 115 -2.82 -17.79 -6.26
N LYS A 116 -3.60 -16.73 -6.50
CA LYS A 116 -5.08 -16.73 -6.47
C LYS A 116 -5.73 -16.43 -7.83
N GLY A 117 -4.99 -16.70 -8.91
CA GLY A 117 -5.43 -16.50 -10.28
C GLY A 117 -4.73 -15.34 -10.98
N ASN A 118 -4.72 -15.37 -12.31
CA ASN A 118 -3.98 -14.39 -13.10
C ASN A 118 -4.87 -13.22 -13.53
N PHE A 119 -4.22 -12.09 -13.76
CA PHE A 119 -4.84 -10.84 -14.19
C PHE A 119 -4.12 -10.27 -15.41
N THR A 120 -4.80 -9.41 -16.15
CA THR A 120 -4.16 -8.50 -17.10
C THR A 120 -4.50 -7.05 -16.80
N ALA A 121 -3.63 -6.13 -17.21
CA ALA A 121 -3.88 -4.71 -17.08
C ALA A 121 -3.22 -3.86 -18.16
N ASN A 122 -3.80 -2.70 -18.47
CA ASN A 122 -3.13 -1.69 -19.30
C ASN A 122 -1.98 -1.02 -18.54
N ASN A 123 -2.13 -0.84 -17.23
CA ASN A 123 -1.15 -0.17 -16.39
C ASN A 123 -0.92 -0.96 -15.10
N VAL A 124 0.33 -0.97 -14.64
CA VAL A 124 0.71 -1.51 -13.33
C VAL A 124 1.39 -0.42 -12.53
N ILE A 125 0.92 -0.18 -11.31
CA ILE A 125 1.54 0.77 -10.38
C ILE A 125 2.14 0.02 -9.20
N ILE A 126 3.45 0.20 -8.98
CA ILE A 126 4.17 -0.45 -7.89
C ILE A 126 4.13 0.44 -6.64
N SER A 127 3.38 0.03 -5.62
CA SER A 127 3.19 0.76 -4.37
C SER A 127 3.57 -0.08 -3.14
N VAL A 128 4.66 -0.83 -3.25
CA VAL A 128 5.08 -1.84 -2.25
C VAL A 128 5.86 -1.26 -1.07
N GLY A 129 6.21 0.02 -1.09
CA GLY A 129 7.01 0.65 -0.03
C GLY A 129 8.50 0.26 -0.06
N LEU A 130 9.29 0.90 0.80
CA LEU A 130 10.76 0.84 0.75
C LEU A 130 11.38 -0.32 1.55
N PHE A 131 10.65 -0.93 2.47
CA PHE A 131 11.21 -1.81 3.51
C PHE A 131 10.73 -3.27 3.43
N ASN A 132 10.42 -3.76 2.22
CA ASN A 132 9.94 -5.13 2.05
C ASN A 132 11.02 -6.22 2.07
N ASN A 133 12.30 -5.83 1.97
CA ASN A 133 13.43 -6.73 2.05
C ASN A 133 14.31 -6.36 3.24
N LYS A 134 14.39 -7.25 4.23
CA LYS A 134 15.31 -7.11 5.37
C LYS A 134 16.74 -7.19 4.86
N LYS A 135 17.54 -6.16 5.10
CA LYS A 135 18.98 -6.18 4.87
C LYS A 135 19.68 -6.62 6.15
N ILE A 136 20.20 -7.84 6.14
CA ILE A 136 20.96 -8.40 7.27
C ILE A 136 22.42 -8.44 6.82
N PRO A 137 23.31 -7.60 7.38
CA PRO A 137 24.73 -7.71 7.09
C PRO A 137 25.25 -9.04 7.63
N LEU A 138 26.17 -9.68 6.89
CA LEU A 138 26.90 -10.82 7.44
C LEU A 138 27.90 -10.30 8.48
N PRO A 139 28.07 -10.98 9.63
CA PRO A 139 29.16 -10.65 10.53
C PRO A 139 30.49 -10.87 9.80
N GLU A 140 31.31 -9.81 9.72
CA GLU A 140 32.72 -9.94 9.38
C GLU A 140 33.40 -10.63 10.56
N PHE A 141 33.70 -11.91 10.41
CA PHE A 141 34.64 -12.58 11.30
C PHE A 141 36.02 -12.36 10.71
N ASP A 142 36.84 -11.51 11.35
CA ASP A 142 38.27 -11.46 11.10
C ASP A 142 38.85 -12.86 11.35
N THR A 143 39.20 -13.58 10.29
CA THR A 143 39.95 -14.84 10.32
C THR A 143 41.44 -14.58 10.27
#